data_AF-A0ABD5YAE1-F1
#
_entry.id   AF-A0ABD5YAE1-F1
#
_cell.length_a   1.000
_cell.length_b   1.000
_cell.length_c   1.000
_cell.angle_alpha   90.00
_cell.angle_beta   90.00
_cell.angle_gamma   90.00
#
_symmetry.space_group_name_H-M   'P 1'
#
loop_
_entity.id
_entity.type
_entity.pdbx_description
1 polymer ?
#
loop_
_entity_poly.entity_id
_entity_poly.type
_entity_poly.pdbx_seq_one_letter_code
_entity_poly.pdbx_strand_id
1 'polypeptide(L)'
;MTAPVDRDRSGVVSVRTALVVALGFAALVAVGLDGAWPAALGVAGAPAVGWGSAAVASERKRRVAAGSVALTLGSVVLIAGIALAARAEAAAYSVVLVGAAVVAVASQDGFANDVVSELYRTVSESGFVAVVGCIAFALAAFLFGTGLVAILLRELFALSTHSPMVALWWLQVGVVCVGLLAERAARVVDRWTPGEAAMGDGLAAQFRLRLTDVPLWYVAALIGQFVLATVAPNALDPFLTARPAVARATDAVLLSGVTQVALAGVAAVLAAVALLSPLQRGVVLWTGTSPGNTLSFAAGGLVAVAGAFGVGLLTAYGVAFDWLAVWGSTGSPGAAFGPALQALAGGVFVSLLATAALILGVNVLVDTANLTGGGFAVGASALFAGTVLLADGLPAVAVIGGAAVALLVWDLGVHAVGLRRDLGGISPPTRTEVVHATAAAGALLGGVVVATAVGYLAVPLRIPDDRAIVALALVLCSFVTLAFAVRR
;
A
#
# COMPACT_ATOMS: atom_id res chain seq x y z
N MET A 1 -29.25 -29.72 -2.75
CA MET A 1 -29.72 -28.33 -2.57
C MET A 1 -28.50 -27.43 -2.66
N THR A 2 -28.26 -26.86 -3.83
CA THR A 2 -27.23 -25.84 -4.04
C THR A 2 -27.74 -24.53 -3.45
N ALA A 3 -26.99 -23.92 -2.53
CA ALA A 3 -27.32 -22.59 -2.01
C ALA A 3 -27.53 -21.61 -3.18
N PRO A 4 -28.53 -20.71 -3.11
CA PRO A 4 -28.71 -19.71 -4.14
C PRO A 4 -27.43 -18.88 -4.25
N VAL A 5 -26.88 -18.79 -5.46
CA VAL A 5 -25.75 -17.93 -5.78
C VAL A 5 -26.20 -16.50 -5.52
N ASP A 6 -25.77 -15.91 -4.41
CA ASP A 6 -26.06 -14.52 -4.04
C ASP A 6 -25.50 -13.63 -5.17
N ARG A 7 -26.39 -13.06 -5.98
CA ARG A 7 -26.00 -12.28 -7.15
C ARG A 7 -25.55 -10.89 -6.73
N ASP A 8 -24.44 -10.48 -7.33
CA ASP A 8 -23.71 -9.22 -7.14
C ASP A 8 -24.65 -7.99 -7.25
N ARG A 9 -24.79 -7.18 -6.17
CA ARG A 9 -25.62 -5.95 -6.10
C ARG A 9 -25.33 -4.96 -7.22
N SER A 10 -24.14 -5.05 -7.81
CA SER A 10 -23.69 -4.25 -8.95
C SER A 10 -24.55 -4.41 -10.22
N GLY A 11 -25.49 -5.36 -10.29
CA GLY A 11 -26.44 -5.49 -11.40
C GLY A 11 -27.66 -4.57 -11.36
N VAL A 12 -27.96 -3.98 -10.19
CA VAL A 12 -29.19 -3.20 -9.94
C VAL A 12 -29.03 -1.77 -10.44
N VAL A 13 -30.00 -1.26 -11.20
CA VAL A 13 -29.96 0.08 -11.80
C VAL A 13 -29.98 1.16 -10.73
N SER A 14 -30.79 1.02 -9.67
CA SER A 14 -30.85 1.99 -8.58
C SER A 14 -29.50 2.13 -7.87
N VAL A 15 -28.81 1.02 -7.60
CA VAL A 15 -27.46 1.00 -7.00
C VAL A 15 -26.43 1.69 -7.89
N ARG A 16 -26.43 1.37 -9.19
CA ARG A 16 -25.53 2.03 -10.16
C ARG A 16 -25.80 3.53 -10.24
N THR A 17 -27.07 3.91 -10.28
CA THR A 17 -27.48 5.31 -10.37
C THR A 17 -27.05 6.08 -9.12
N ALA A 18 -27.26 5.52 -7.92
CA ALA A 18 -26.79 6.11 -6.68
C ALA A 18 -25.27 6.31 -6.67
N LEU A 19 -24.50 5.30 -7.12
CA LEU A 19 -23.04 5.40 -7.22
C LEU A 19 -22.59 6.48 -8.21
N VAL A 20 -23.14 6.47 -9.43
CA VAL A 20 -22.79 7.43 -10.49
C VAL A 20 -23.11 8.85 -10.06
N VAL A 21 -24.27 9.07 -9.45
CA VAL A 21 -24.68 10.40 -8.97
C VAL A 21 -23.79 10.86 -7.81
N ALA A 22 -23.47 9.99 -6.84
CA ALA A 22 -22.57 10.33 -5.74
C ALA A 22 -21.16 10.69 -6.22
N LEU A 23 -20.57 9.88 -7.10
CA LEU A 23 -19.23 10.13 -7.66
C LEU A 23 -19.23 11.35 -8.59
N GLY A 24 -20.26 11.49 -9.44
CA GLY A 24 -20.42 12.63 -10.33
C GLY A 24 -20.53 13.94 -9.56
N PHE A 25 -21.31 13.96 -8.48
CA PHE A 25 -21.41 15.12 -7.60
C PHE A 25 -20.08 15.42 -6.90
N ALA A 26 -19.41 14.41 -6.34
CA ALA A 26 -18.10 14.60 -5.72
C ALA A 26 -17.07 15.17 -6.73
N ALA A 27 -17.08 14.70 -7.99
CA ALA A 27 -16.21 15.25 -9.03
C ALA A 27 -16.58 16.69 -9.40
N LEU A 28 -17.87 17.00 -9.53
CA LEU A 28 -18.34 18.35 -9.83
C LEU A 28 -17.96 19.35 -8.73
N VAL A 29 -18.08 18.96 -7.46
CA VAL A 29 -17.66 19.78 -6.33
C VAL A 29 -16.15 20.04 -6.37
N ALA A 30 -15.32 19.04 -6.70
CA ALA A 30 -13.88 19.24 -6.82
C ALA A 30 -13.49 20.22 -7.95
N VAL A 31 -14.21 20.19 -9.06
CA VAL A 31 -13.98 21.09 -10.20
C VAL A 31 -14.45 22.51 -9.88
N GLY A 32 -15.52 22.65 -9.10
CA GLY A 32 -16.06 23.95 -8.69
C GLY A 32 -15.27 24.65 -7.58
N LEU A 33 -14.37 23.94 -6.89
CA LEU A 33 -13.51 24.48 -5.84
C LEU A 33 -12.14 24.84 -6.41
N ASP A 34 -11.74 26.10 -6.29
CA ASP A 34 -10.45 26.59 -6.79
C ASP A 34 -9.28 25.81 -6.18
N GLY A 35 -8.39 25.29 -7.05
CA GLY A 35 -7.21 24.53 -6.63
C GLY A 35 -7.48 23.11 -6.12
N ALA A 36 -8.74 22.68 -5.97
CA ALA A 36 -9.12 21.36 -5.47
C ALA A 36 -9.28 20.30 -6.56
N TRP A 37 -9.12 20.64 -7.85
CA TRP A 37 -9.21 19.68 -8.94
C TRP A 37 -8.28 18.44 -8.78
N PRO A 38 -7.06 18.51 -8.18
CA PRO A 38 -6.26 17.33 -7.93
C PRO A 38 -6.90 16.38 -6.91
N ALA A 39 -7.74 16.90 -6.00
CA ALA A 39 -8.50 16.09 -5.06
C ALA A 39 -9.59 15.26 -5.75
N ALA A 40 -9.97 15.57 -7.00
CA ALA A 40 -10.87 14.75 -7.80
C ALA A 40 -10.30 13.34 -8.06
N LEU A 41 -8.98 13.14 -7.94
CA LEU A 41 -8.36 11.81 -7.97
C LEU A 41 -8.95 10.89 -6.90
N GLY A 42 -9.34 11.43 -5.75
CA GLY A 42 -9.99 10.66 -4.67
C GLY A 42 -11.31 10.01 -5.11
N VAL A 43 -12.02 10.61 -6.08
CA VAL A 43 -13.25 10.06 -6.67
C VAL A 43 -12.97 8.75 -7.40
N ALA A 44 -11.81 8.58 -8.02
CA ALA A 44 -11.41 7.32 -8.65
C ALA A 44 -11.01 6.24 -7.61
N GLY A 45 -10.53 6.65 -6.43
CA GLY A 45 -10.21 5.75 -5.33
C GLY A 45 -11.44 5.07 -4.72
N ALA A 46 -12.53 5.82 -4.56
CA ALA A 46 -13.80 5.32 -4.00
C ALA A 46 -14.35 4.03 -4.68
N PRO A 47 -14.56 3.97 -6.01
CA PRO A 47 -15.05 2.76 -6.67
C PRO A 47 -14.02 1.62 -6.64
N ALA A 48 -12.72 1.92 -6.64
CA ALA A 48 -11.67 0.90 -6.49
C ALA A 48 -11.72 0.25 -5.10
N VAL A 49 -11.92 1.04 -4.03
CA VAL A 49 -12.13 0.53 -2.68
C VAL A 49 -13.42 -0.29 -2.59
N GLY A 50 -14.53 0.22 -3.15
CA GLY A 50 -15.81 -0.48 -3.14
C GLY A 50 -15.76 -1.83 -3.88
N TRP A 51 -15.15 -1.86 -5.07
CA TRP A 51 -14.95 -3.11 -5.80
C TRP A 51 -13.97 -4.03 -5.08
N GLY A 52 -12.88 -3.49 -4.52
CA GLY A 52 -11.88 -4.22 -3.77
C GLY A 52 -12.46 -4.94 -2.56
N SER A 53 -13.29 -4.27 -1.76
CA SER A 53 -13.93 -4.85 -0.57
C SER A 53 -14.86 -6.01 -0.93
N ALA A 54 -15.60 -5.93 -2.03
CA ALA A 54 -16.43 -7.04 -2.49
C ALA A 54 -15.62 -8.18 -3.12
N ALA A 55 -14.56 -7.85 -3.86
CA ALA A 55 -13.73 -8.82 -4.56
C ALA A 55 -12.94 -9.72 -3.60
N VAL A 56 -12.57 -9.23 -2.41
CA VAL A 56 -11.87 -10.03 -1.39
C VAL A 56 -12.73 -11.10 -0.75
N ALA A 57 -14.06 -10.98 -0.80
CA ALA A 57 -15.00 -12.02 -0.35
C ALA A 57 -15.24 -13.12 -1.40
N SER A 58 -14.56 -13.09 -2.54
CA SER A 58 -14.76 -14.09 -3.59
C SER A 58 -14.09 -15.43 -3.27
N GLU A 59 -14.74 -16.54 -3.61
CA GLU A 59 -14.12 -17.87 -3.56
C GLU A 59 -12.92 -18.04 -4.52
N ARG A 60 -12.85 -17.23 -5.58
CA ARG A 60 -11.78 -17.31 -6.58
C ARG A 60 -10.56 -16.51 -6.14
N LYS A 61 -9.47 -17.21 -5.78
CA LYS A 61 -8.17 -16.63 -5.37
C LYS A 61 -7.67 -15.48 -6.27
N ARG A 62 -7.85 -15.59 -7.60
CA ARG A 62 -7.47 -14.52 -8.54
C ARG A 62 -8.29 -13.24 -8.35
N ARG A 63 -9.59 -13.35 -8.04
CA ARG A 63 -10.47 -12.20 -7.75
C ARG A 63 -10.11 -11.60 -6.39
N VAL A 64 -9.80 -12.43 -5.39
CA VAL A 64 -9.29 -11.96 -4.08
C VAL A 64 -7.99 -11.18 -4.23
N ALA A 65 -7.03 -11.70 -4.99
CA ALA A 65 -5.76 -11.03 -5.24
C ALA A 65 -5.95 -9.67 -5.93
N ALA A 66 -6.78 -9.62 -6.98
CA ALA A 66 -7.10 -8.37 -7.65
C ALA A 66 -7.86 -7.41 -6.70
N GLY A 67 -8.76 -7.92 -5.86
CA GLY A 67 -9.47 -7.16 -4.84
C GLY A 67 -8.56 -6.55 -3.80
N SER A 68 -7.60 -7.31 -3.27
CA SER A 68 -6.58 -6.84 -2.32
C SER A 68 -5.71 -5.72 -2.92
N VAL A 69 -5.30 -5.88 -4.18
CA VAL A 69 -4.56 -4.85 -4.93
C VAL A 69 -5.41 -3.60 -5.16
N ALA A 70 -6.65 -3.75 -5.62
CA ALA A 70 -7.56 -2.64 -5.86
C ALA A 70 -7.93 -1.90 -4.58
N LEU A 71 -8.11 -2.62 -3.46
CA LEU A 71 -8.36 -2.04 -2.16
C LEU A 71 -7.15 -1.20 -1.72
N THR A 72 -5.93 -1.73 -1.85
CA THR A 72 -4.71 -1.03 -1.43
C THR A 72 -4.43 0.20 -2.28
N LEU A 73 -4.49 0.08 -3.62
CA LEU A 73 -4.30 1.22 -4.53
C LEU A 73 -5.44 2.23 -4.42
N GLY A 74 -6.68 1.76 -4.30
CA GLY A 74 -7.87 2.59 -4.12
C GLY A 74 -7.80 3.39 -2.82
N SER A 75 -7.36 2.77 -1.71
CA SER A 75 -7.10 3.43 -0.44
C SER A 75 -6.07 4.54 -0.57
N VAL A 76 -4.93 4.27 -1.23
CA VAL A 76 -3.89 5.28 -1.46
C VAL A 76 -4.46 6.47 -2.24
N VAL A 77 -5.16 6.21 -3.34
CA VAL A 77 -5.72 7.26 -4.20
C VAL A 77 -6.81 8.07 -3.47
N LEU A 78 -7.70 7.40 -2.72
CA LEU A 78 -8.76 8.05 -1.94
C LEU A 78 -8.18 8.96 -0.87
N ILE A 79 -7.26 8.43 -0.05
CA ILE A 79 -6.64 9.20 1.05
C ILE A 79 -5.73 10.30 0.51
N ALA A 80 -5.03 10.07 -0.61
CA ALA A 80 -4.29 11.14 -1.29
C ALA A 80 -5.22 12.26 -1.74
N GLY A 81 -6.40 11.95 -2.31
CA GLY A 81 -7.43 12.95 -2.64
C GLY A 81 -7.89 13.75 -1.42
N ILE A 82 -8.14 13.08 -0.30
CA ILE A 82 -8.50 13.73 0.98
C ILE A 82 -7.37 14.64 1.49
N ALA A 83 -6.12 14.17 1.45
CA ALA A 83 -4.97 14.95 1.90
C ALA A 83 -4.72 16.17 0.99
N LEU A 84 -4.93 16.03 -0.31
CA LEU A 84 -4.87 17.14 -1.27
C LEU A 84 -5.97 18.16 -1.01
N ALA A 85 -7.20 17.71 -0.73
CA ALA A 85 -8.30 18.59 -0.37
C ALA A 85 -8.00 19.40 0.91
N ALA A 86 -7.46 18.74 1.94
CA ALA A 86 -7.07 19.38 3.19
C ALA A 86 -5.95 20.43 2.99
N ARG A 87 -5.00 20.16 2.09
CA ARG A 87 -3.93 21.11 1.73
C ARG A 87 -4.41 22.30 0.92
N ALA A 88 -5.47 22.13 0.13
CA ALA A 88 -6.08 23.19 -0.65
C ALA A 88 -7.10 24.02 0.17
N GLU A 89 -7.06 23.94 1.50
CA GLU A 89 -8.03 24.56 2.43
C GLU A 89 -9.49 24.14 2.22
N ALA A 90 -9.73 23.16 1.33
CA ALA A 90 -11.03 22.56 1.04
C ALA A 90 -11.29 21.33 1.94
N ALA A 91 -10.95 21.40 3.23
CA ALA A 91 -11.05 20.26 4.14
C ALA A 91 -12.46 19.66 4.19
N ALA A 92 -13.51 20.48 4.04
CA ALA A 92 -14.90 20.03 3.99
C ALA A 92 -15.21 19.10 2.79
N TYR A 93 -14.45 19.18 1.69
CA TYR A 93 -14.55 18.26 0.56
C TYR A 93 -14.17 16.82 0.93
N SER A 94 -13.33 16.63 1.96
CA SER A 94 -13.02 15.29 2.47
C SER A 94 -14.26 14.54 2.93
N VAL A 95 -15.25 15.25 3.49
CA VAL A 95 -16.51 14.65 3.95
C VAL A 95 -17.36 14.19 2.77
N VAL A 96 -17.34 14.94 1.66
CA VAL A 96 -17.99 14.55 0.39
C VAL A 96 -17.32 13.30 -0.20
N LEU A 97 -15.98 13.26 -0.22
CA LEU A 97 -15.22 12.08 -0.68
C LEU A 97 -15.49 10.85 0.18
N VAL A 98 -15.54 11.00 1.51
CA VAL A 98 -15.91 9.93 2.44
C VAL A 98 -17.33 9.43 2.14
N GLY A 99 -18.30 10.34 1.95
CA GLY A 99 -19.65 9.97 1.57
C GLY A 99 -19.71 9.16 0.28
N ALA A 100 -19.01 9.61 -0.76
CA ALA A 100 -18.91 8.90 -2.04
C ALA A 100 -18.23 7.52 -1.90
N ALA A 101 -17.18 7.41 -1.09
CA ALA A 101 -16.52 6.14 -0.80
C ALA A 101 -17.44 5.16 -0.05
N VAL A 102 -18.21 5.64 0.93
CA VAL A 102 -19.19 4.83 1.66
C VAL A 102 -20.30 4.34 0.73
N VAL A 103 -20.80 5.18 -0.18
CA VAL A 103 -21.76 4.77 -1.22
C VAL A 103 -21.14 3.71 -2.16
N ALA A 104 -19.88 3.89 -2.56
CA ALA A 104 -19.17 2.91 -3.38
C ALA A 104 -19.05 1.55 -2.69
N VAL A 105 -18.68 1.51 -1.41
CA VAL A 105 -18.63 0.27 -0.61
C VAL A 105 -20.04 -0.33 -0.45
N ALA A 106 -21.06 0.48 -0.15
CA ALA A 106 -22.45 0.02 -0.02
C ALA A 106 -22.98 -0.60 -1.33
N SER A 107 -22.59 -0.04 -2.48
CA SER A 107 -23.00 -0.50 -3.80
C SER A 107 -22.53 -1.91 -4.15
N GLN A 108 -21.49 -2.39 -3.47
CA GLN A 108 -20.86 -3.69 -3.69
C GLN A 108 -21.03 -4.65 -2.51
N ASP A 109 -22.04 -4.45 -1.65
CA ASP A 109 -22.24 -5.32 -0.47
C ASP A 109 -21.13 -5.24 0.59
N GLY A 110 -20.24 -4.24 0.53
CA GLY A 110 -19.01 -4.21 1.32
C GLY A 110 -19.16 -4.06 2.84
N PHE A 111 -20.39 -3.98 3.36
CA PHE A 111 -20.69 -3.91 4.79
C PHE A 111 -21.31 -5.20 5.34
N ALA A 112 -21.45 -6.27 4.53
CA ALA A 112 -21.91 -7.56 5.02
C ALA A 112 -20.86 -8.21 5.95
N ASN A 113 -21.30 -8.96 6.96
CA ASN A 113 -20.42 -9.47 8.03
C ASN A 113 -19.35 -10.45 7.51
N ASP A 114 -19.70 -11.27 6.53
CA ASP A 114 -18.79 -12.15 5.81
C ASP A 114 -17.70 -11.34 5.08
N VAL A 115 -18.10 -10.28 4.37
CA VAL A 115 -17.16 -9.38 3.67
C VAL A 115 -16.23 -8.67 4.65
N VAL A 116 -16.74 -8.20 5.79
CA VAL A 116 -15.93 -7.53 6.82
C VAL A 116 -14.88 -8.47 7.41
N SER A 117 -15.20 -9.75 7.60
CA SER A 117 -14.23 -10.74 8.09
C SER A 117 -13.07 -10.96 7.11
N GLU A 118 -13.37 -11.05 5.81
CA GLU A 118 -12.35 -11.20 4.76
C GLU A 118 -11.58 -9.89 4.52
N LEU A 119 -12.21 -8.73 4.73
CA LEU A 119 -11.53 -7.44 4.72
C LEU A 119 -10.51 -7.35 5.86
N TYR A 120 -10.87 -7.76 7.08
CA TYR A 120 -9.93 -7.79 8.21
C TYR A 120 -8.72 -8.67 7.89
N ARG A 121 -8.96 -9.85 7.32
CA ARG A 121 -7.89 -10.75 6.86
C ARG A 121 -7.04 -10.11 5.76
N THR A 122 -7.66 -9.43 4.79
CA THR A 122 -6.93 -8.71 3.73
C THR A 122 -6.01 -7.66 4.33
N VAL A 123 -6.52 -6.87 5.27
CA VAL A 123 -5.77 -5.80 5.96
C VAL A 123 -4.67 -6.39 6.83
N SER A 124 -4.89 -7.52 7.52
CA SER A 124 -3.86 -8.16 8.33
C SER A 124 -2.74 -8.74 7.48
N GLU A 125 -3.06 -9.44 6.38
CA GLU A 125 -2.05 -10.08 5.52
C GLU A 125 -1.29 -9.06 4.67
N SER A 126 -2.00 -8.10 4.05
CA SER A 126 -1.34 -7.01 3.33
C SER A 126 -0.58 -6.08 4.27
N GLY A 127 -1.12 -5.83 5.46
CA GLY A 127 -0.47 -5.06 6.52
C GLY A 127 0.79 -5.75 7.05
N PHE A 128 0.77 -7.07 7.25
CA PHE A 128 1.94 -7.85 7.63
C PHE A 128 3.06 -7.70 6.59
N VAL A 129 2.74 -7.88 5.29
CA VAL A 129 3.72 -7.68 4.21
C VAL A 129 4.24 -6.25 4.18
N ALA A 130 3.38 -5.25 4.37
CA ALA A 130 3.80 -3.85 4.44
C ALA A 130 4.74 -3.60 5.63
N VAL A 131 4.47 -4.16 6.81
CA VAL A 131 5.35 -4.03 7.99
C VAL A 131 6.70 -4.70 7.74
N VAL A 132 6.73 -5.91 7.19
CA VAL A 132 7.99 -6.59 6.81
C VAL A 132 8.76 -5.76 5.78
N GLY A 133 8.06 -5.21 4.79
CA GLY A 133 8.63 -4.30 3.79
C GLY A 133 9.21 -3.02 4.42
N CYS A 134 8.50 -2.41 5.37
CA CYS A 134 8.97 -1.25 6.11
C CYS A 134 10.24 -1.57 6.91
N ILE A 135 10.29 -2.72 7.60
CA ILE A 135 11.49 -3.16 8.33
C ILE A 135 12.66 -3.36 7.36
N ALA A 136 12.41 -4.02 6.22
CA ALA A 136 13.43 -4.23 5.20
C ALA A 136 13.95 -2.91 4.61
N PHE A 137 13.06 -1.97 4.27
CA PHE A 137 13.45 -0.65 3.78
C PHE A 137 14.11 0.20 4.86
N ALA A 138 13.69 0.14 6.12
CA ALA A 138 14.35 0.84 7.21
C ALA A 138 15.77 0.32 7.44
N LEU A 139 15.95 -1.01 7.45
CA LEU A 139 17.27 -1.62 7.56
C LEU A 139 18.14 -1.25 6.36
N ALA A 140 17.61 -1.30 5.15
CA ALA A 140 18.33 -0.93 3.93
C ALA A 140 18.66 0.57 3.90
N ALA A 141 17.74 1.45 4.29
CA ALA A 141 17.96 2.89 4.39
C ALA A 141 19.03 3.20 5.45
N PHE A 142 19.00 2.50 6.59
CA PHE A 142 20.04 2.64 7.60
C PHE A 142 21.40 2.17 7.07
N LEU A 143 21.48 0.97 6.48
CA LEU A 143 22.74 0.39 6.02
C LEU A 143 23.35 1.12 4.82
N PHE A 144 22.54 1.44 3.82
CA PHE A 144 22.98 2.01 2.55
C PHE A 144 22.80 3.53 2.48
N GLY A 145 21.75 4.08 3.09
CA GLY A 145 21.48 5.52 3.08
C GLY A 145 22.39 6.33 4.00
N THR A 146 22.85 5.77 5.12
CA THR A 146 23.88 6.43 5.98
C THR A 146 25.30 6.26 5.45
N GLY A 147 25.49 5.43 4.41
CA GLY A 147 26.81 5.03 3.93
C GLY A 147 27.55 4.08 4.88
N LEU A 148 26.93 3.58 5.96
CA LEU A 148 27.58 2.68 6.94
C LEU A 148 28.18 1.44 6.26
N VAL A 149 27.48 0.81 5.32
CA VAL A 149 28.05 -0.32 4.55
C VAL A 149 29.26 0.11 3.72
N ALA A 150 29.20 1.28 3.07
CA ALA A 150 30.32 1.78 2.27
C ALA A 150 31.53 2.13 3.15
N ILE A 151 31.30 2.75 4.31
CA ILE A 151 32.33 3.06 5.31
C ILE A 151 32.93 1.75 5.83
N LEU A 152 32.09 0.81 6.29
CA LEU A 152 32.57 -0.48 6.79
C LEU A 152 33.37 -1.24 5.72
N LEU A 153 32.89 -1.31 4.49
CA LEU A 153 33.63 -1.98 3.40
C LEU A 153 34.94 -1.27 3.09
N ARG A 154 34.97 0.06 3.08
CA ARG A 154 36.19 0.84 2.86
C ARG A 154 37.20 0.64 3.98
N GLU A 155 36.77 0.69 5.23
CA GLU A 155 37.63 0.48 6.40
C GLU A 155 38.11 -0.97 6.49
N LEU A 156 37.23 -1.94 6.21
CA LEU A 156 37.60 -3.36 6.19
C LEU A 156 38.60 -3.64 5.07
N PHE A 157 38.42 -3.01 3.90
CA PHE A 157 39.36 -3.08 2.78
C PHE A 157 40.70 -2.42 3.13
N ALA A 158 40.68 -1.21 3.70
CA ALA A 158 41.89 -0.50 4.11
C ALA A 158 42.66 -1.28 5.18
N LEU A 159 41.94 -1.91 6.12
CA LEU A 159 42.52 -2.80 7.12
C LEU A 159 43.10 -4.05 6.48
N SER A 160 42.36 -4.68 5.56
CA SER A 160 42.78 -5.93 4.93
C SER A 160 43.94 -5.75 3.97
N THR A 161 44.21 -4.54 3.47
CA THR A 161 45.40 -4.24 2.64
C THR A 161 46.47 -3.46 3.39
N HIS A 162 46.35 -3.29 4.72
CA HIS A 162 47.25 -2.43 5.49
C HIS A 162 48.71 -2.91 5.52
N SER A 163 48.91 -4.22 5.66
CA SER A 163 50.23 -4.85 5.60
C SER A 163 50.16 -6.24 4.96
N PRO A 164 51.27 -6.78 4.43
CA PRO A 164 51.30 -8.11 3.84
C PRO A 164 50.82 -9.21 4.81
N MET A 165 51.16 -9.08 6.09
CA MET A 165 50.79 -10.04 7.12
C MET A 165 49.27 -9.99 7.41
N VAL A 166 48.70 -8.79 7.50
CA VAL A 166 47.26 -8.59 7.70
C VAL A 166 46.47 -9.05 6.47
N ALA A 167 46.96 -8.77 5.27
CA ALA A 167 46.35 -9.19 4.01
C ALA A 167 46.33 -10.70 3.85
N LEU A 168 47.42 -11.37 4.21
CA LEU A 168 47.50 -12.83 4.23
C LEU A 168 46.52 -13.43 5.23
N TRP A 169 46.42 -12.85 6.43
CA TRP A 169 45.50 -13.31 7.46
C TRP A 169 44.03 -13.17 7.01
N TRP A 170 43.64 -12.02 6.48
CA TRP A 170 42.29 -11.80 5.95
C TRP A 170 41.97 -12.71 4.76
N LEU A 171 42.95 -13.02 3.91
CA LEU A 171 42.77 -13.97 2.81
C LEU A 171 42.48 -15.38 3.34
N GLN A 172 43.19 -15.83 4.38
CA GLN A 172 42.89 -17.12 5.03
C GLN A 172 41.50 -17.13 5.67
N VAL A 173 41.14 -16.08 6.42
CA VAL A 173 39.80 -15.93 6.99
C VAL A 173 38.73 -15.96 5.91
N GLY A 174 38.94 -15.26 4.80
CA GLY A 174 38.03 -15.22 3.67
C GLY A 174 37.87 -16.58 2.99
N VAL A 175 38.96 -17.34 2.79
CA VAL A 175 38.91 -18.68 2.20
C VAL A 175 38.14 -19.64 3.09
N VAL A 176 38.37 -19.61 4.40
CA VAL A 176 37.59 -20.40 5.37
C VAL A 176 36.11 -19.99 5.33
N CYS A 177 35.82 -18.69 5.33
CA CYS A 177 34.44 -18.18 5.25
C CYS A 177 33.73 -18.66 3.99
N VAL A 178 34.37 -18.54 2.82
CA VAL A 178 33.84 -19.03 1.54
C VAL A 178 33.59 -20.53 1.60
N GLY A 179 34.51 -21.33 2.14
CA GLY A 179 34.31 -22.77 2.24
C GLY A 179 33.16 -23.19 3.16
N LEU A 180 32.98 -22.48 4.28
CA LEU A 180 31.83 -22.68 5.18
C LEU A 180 30.50 -22.27 4.52
N LEU A 181 30.50 -21.17 3.78
CA LEU A 181 29.33 -20.70 3.02
C LEU A 181 29.01 -21.62 1.84
N ALA A 182 30.03 -22.17 1.17
CA ALA A 182 29.87 -23.12 0.07
C ALA A 182 29.15 -24.39 0.54
N GLU A 183 29.53 -24.95 1.69
CA GLU A 183 28.82 -26.10 2.28
C GLU A 183 27.37 -25.78 2.66
N ARG A 184 27.10 -24.55 3.10
CA ARG A 184 25.71 -24.12 3.39
C ARG A 184 24.91 -23.95 2.10
N ALA A 185 25.47 -23.26 1.11
CA ALA A 185 24.83 -23.01 -0.17
C ALA A 185 24.57 -24.31 -0.94
N ALA A 186 25.55 -25.22 -0.99
CA ALA A 186 25.40 -26.54 -1.61
C ALA A 186 24.23 -27.32 -0.99
N ARG A 187 24.10 -27.33 0.35
CA ARG A 187 22.95 -27.95 1.03
C ARG A 187 21.60 -27.31 0.69
N VAL A 188 21.57 -26.02 0.32
CA VAL A 188 20.35 -25.38 -0.17
C VAL A 188 20.04 -25.86 -1.58
N VAL A 189 21.02 -25.84 -2.48
CA VAL A 189 20.84 -26.26 -3.88
C VAL A 189 20.46 -27.74 -3.98
N ASP A 190 21.19 -28.63 -3.28
CA ASP A 190 20.93 -30.08 -3.27
C ASP A 190 19.50 -30.42 -2.80
N ARG A 191 18.91 -29.62 -1.91
CA ARG A 191 17.51 -29.80 -1.49
C ARG A 191 16.51 -29.40 -2.56
N TRP A 192 16.88 -28.46 -3.42
CA TRP A 192 16.00 -27.89 -4.44
C TRP A 192 16.12 -28.59 -5.79
N THR A 193 17.27 -29.22 -6.07
CA THR A 193 17.53 -30.01 -7.30
C THR A 193 17.85 -31.47 -6.96
N PRO A 194 16.85 -32.25 -6.48
CA PRO A 194 17.08 -33.65 -6.14
C PRO A 194 17.45 -34.46 -7.40
N GLY A 195 18.64 -35.05 -7.40
CA GLY A 195 19.16 -35.89 -8.49
C GLY A 195 20.40 -35.34 -9.18
N GLU A 196 20.66 -34.04 -9.07
CA GLU A 196 21.90 -33.39 -9.52
C GLU A 196 22.64 -32.87 -8.30
N ALA A 197 23.71 -33.55 -7.89
CA ALA A 197 24.57 -33.03 -6.83
C ALA A 197 25.16 -31.69 -7.29
N ALA A 198 24.83 -30.60 -6.61
CA ALA A 198 25.14 -29.23 -7.05
C ALA A 198 26.65 -28.98 -7.24
N MET A 199 27.48 -29.79 -6.58
CA MET A 199 28.93 -29.78 -6.69
C MET A 199 29.47 -31.23 -6.58
N GLY A 200 29.21 -32.07 -7.59
CA GLY A 200 29.86 -33.39 -7.71
C GLY A 200 31.36 -33.28 -8.03
N ASP A 201 32.17 -34.21 -7.49
CA ASP A 201 33.59 -34.59 -7.73
C ASP A 201 34.60 -33.60 -8.37
N GLY A 202 34.36 -32.29 -8.31
CA GLY A 202 35.20 -31.24 -8.88
C GLY A 202 35.95 -30.40 -7.84
N LEU A 203 36.75 -29.44 -8.31
CA LEU A 203 37.51 -28.51 -7.46
C LEU A 203 36.62 -27.79 -6.42
N ALA A 204 35.37 -27.47 -6.75
CA ALA A 204 34.42 -26.85 -5.83
C ALA A 204 34.06 -27.74 -4.62
N ALA A 205 34.06 -29.07 -4.78
CA ALA A 205 33.80 -30.01 -3.70
C ALA A 205 34.93 -29.99 -2.65
N GLN A 206 36.17 -29.70 -3.07
CA GLN A 206 37.34 -29.61 -2.18
C GLN A 206 37.30 -28.39 -1.25
N PHE A 207 36.50 -27.38 -1.59
CA PHE A 207 36.32 -26.19 -0.75
C PHE A 207 35.14 -26.32 0.24
N ARG A 208 34.44 -27.46 0.29
CA ARG A 208 33.38 -27.69 1.27
C ARG A 208 34.00 -27.93 2.64
N LEU A 209 33.99 -26.91 3.48
CA LEU A 209 34.50 -26.99 4.84
C LEU A 209 33.32 -27.04 5.83
N ARG A 210 33.39 -27.95 6.81
CA ARG A 210 32.58 -27.84 8.04
C ARG A 210 33.44 -27.29 9.16
N LEU A 211 32.81 -26.66 10.14
CA LEU A 211 33.52 -26.13 11.31
C LEU A 211 34.31 -27.23 12.05
N THR A 212 33.82 -28.47 12.00
CA THR A 212 34.45 -29.66 12.59
C THR A 212 35.68 -30.15 11.83
N ASP A 213 35.80 -29.79 10.55
CA ASP A 213 36.85 -30.28 9.67
C ASP A 213 38.09 -29.38 9.74
N VAL A 214 37.97 -28.19 10.35
CA VAL A 214 39.08 -27.27 10.56
C VAL A 214 39.93 -27.78 11.74
N PRO A 215 41.18 -28.21 11.50
CA PRO A 215 42.02 -28.74 12.58
C PRO A 215 42.32 -27.66 13.62
N LEU A 216 42.34 -28.03 14.91
CA LEU A 216 42.65 -27.09 16.01
C LEU A 216 44.02 -26.42 15.84
N TRP A 217 45.00 -27.11 15.26
CA TRP A 217 46.33 -26.54 14.98
C TRP A 217 46.25 -25.40 13.96
N TYR A 218 45.34 -25.47 12.99
CA TYR A 218 45.13 -24.41 12.00
C TYR A 218 44.48 -23.19 12.64
N VAL A 219 43.50 -23.40 13.54
CA VAL A 219 42.90 -22.32 14.34
C VAL A 219 43.95 -21.66 15.23
N ALA A 220 44.78 -22.44 15.91
CA ALA A 220 45.88 -21.93 16.73
C ALA A 220 46.90 -21.13 15.88
N ALA A 221 47.23 -21.61 14.68
CA ALA A 221 48.09 -20.89 13.74
C ALA A 221 47.45 -19.58 13.26
N LEU A 222 46.16 -19.57 12.96
CA LEU A 222 45.40 -18.38 12.56
C LEU A 222 45.36 -17.32 13.68
N ILE A 223 45.19 -17.75 14.94
CA ILE A 223 45.26 -16.87 16.12
C ILE A 223 46.69 -16.35 16.32
N GLY A 224 47.70 -17.21 16.18
CA GLY A 224 49.10 -16.80 16.25
C GLY A 224 49.46 -15.77 15.17
N GLN A 225 48.98 -15.98 13.94
CA GLN A 225 49.14 -15.04 12.84
C GLN A 225 48.39 -13.72 13.08
N PHE A 226 47.19 -13.76 13.67
CA PHE A 226 46.47 -12.56 14.08
C PHE A 226 47.26 -11.72 15.10
N VAL A 227 47.78 -12.37 16.14
CA VAL A 227 48.63 -11.71 17.16
C VAL A 227 49.88 -11.14 16.50
N LEU A 228 50.54 -11.90 15.63
CA LEU A 228 51.74 -11.43 14.92
C LEU A 228 51.42 -10.25 13.98
N ALA A 229 50.31 -10.31 13.25
CA ALA A 229 49.86 -9.23 12.37
C ALA A 229 49.51 -7.95 13.16
N THR A 230 49.09 -8.09 14.41
CA THR A 230 48.75 -6.96 15.30
C THR A 230 49.98 -6.36 15.98
N VAL A 231 50.90 -7.19 16.49
CA VAL A 231 52.07 -6.76 17.27
C VAL A 231 53.25 -6.38 16.37
N ALA A 232 53.40 -7.05 15.22
CA ALA A 232 54.51 -6.84 14.29
C ALA A 232 54.01 -6.87 12.82
N PRO A 233 53.18 -5.89 12.40
CA PRO A 233 52.54 -5.88 11.07
C PRO A 233 53.51 -5.92 9.90
N ASN A 234 54.74 -5.45 10.11
CA ASN A 234 55.81 -5.29 9.13
C ASN A 234 56.90 -6.38 9.24
N ALA A 235 56.64 -7.46 9.98
CA ALA A 235 57.62 -8.54 10.20
C ALA A 235 58.08 -9.24 8.90
N LEU A 236 57.29 -9.15 7.83
CA LEU A 236 57.59 -9.74 6.52
C LEU A 236 58.42 -8.82 5.61
N ASP A 237 58.50 -7.53 5.90
CA ASP A 237 59.12 -6.53 5.02
C ASP A 237 60.60 -6.82 4.72
N PRO A 238 61.44 -7.24 5.70
CA PRO A 238 62.83 -7.59 5.42
C PRO A 238 62.97 -8.76 4.45
N PHE A 239 62.06 -9.74 4.53
CA PHE A 239 62.05 -10.92 3.65
C PHE A 239 61.56 -10.59 2.24
N LEU A 240 60.53 -9.75 2.12
CA LEU A 240 60.02 -9.28 0.83
C LEU A 240 61.05 -8.40 0.11
N THR A 241 61.75 -7.54 0.87
CA THR A 241 62.83 -6.69 0.34
C THR A 241 63.99 -7.52 -0.22
N ALA A 242 64.31 -8.65 0.43
CA ALA A 242 65.32 -9.59 -0.08
C ALA A 242 64.88 -10.35 -1.35
N ARG A 243 63.60 -10.31 -1.74
CA ARG A 243 63.04 -11.07 -2.88
C ARG A 243 62.08 -10.20 -3.72
N PRO A 244 62.59 -9.34 -4.61
CA PRO A 244 61.81 -8.32 -5.32
C PRO A 244 60.75 -8.86 -6.29
N ALA A 245 60.88 -10.11 -6.76
CA ALA A 245 59.83 -10.76 -7.55
C ALA A 245 58.63 -11.17 -6.68
N VAL A 246 58.90 -11.66 -5.45
CA VAL A 246 57.85 -12.03 -4.49
C VAL A 246 57.17 -10.78 -3.94
N ALA A 247 57.93 -9.71 -3.67
CA ALA A 247 57.37 -8.42 -3.28
C ALA A 247 56.36 -7.88 -4.31
N ARG A 248 56.75 -7.82 -5.59
CA ARG A 248 55.85 -7.37 -6.67
C ARG A 248 54.60 -8.23 -6.82
N ALA A 249 54.71 -9.55 -6.64
CA ALA A 249 53.57 -10.45 -6.66
C ALA A 249 52.63 -10.20 -5.47
N THR A 250 53.17 -10.01 -4.26
CA THR A 250 52.41 -9.66 -3.06
C THR A 250 51.69 -8.32 -3.23
N ASP A 251 52.36 -7.31 -3.76
CA ASP A 251 51.76 -6.00 -4.01
C ASP A 251 50.61 -6.10 -5.03
N ALA A 252 50.85 -6.80 -6.14
CA ALA A 252 49.87 -6.93 -7.22
C ALA A 252 48.67 -7.84 -6.86
N VAL A 253 48.85 -8.84 -6.00
CA VAL A 253 47.81 -9.87 -5.72
C VAL A 253 47.13 -9.66 -4.37
N LEU A 254 47.88 -9.34 -3.32
CA LEU A 254 47.37 -9.18 -1.95
C LEU A 254 47.06 -7.71 -1.63
N LEU A 255 48.01 -6.79 -1.86
CA LEU A 255 47.84 -5.39 -1.46
C LEU A 255 47.00 -4.57 -2.45
N SER A 256 46.92 -5.00 -3.71
CA SER A 256 45.95 -4.43 -4.68
C SER A 256 44.49 -4.65 -4.27
N GLY A 257 44.24 -5.60 -3.36
CA GLY A 257 42.92 -5.95 -2.87
C GLY A 257 42.02 -6.68 -3.89
N VAL A 258 42.51 -6.92 -5.12
CA VAL A 258 41.72 -7.60 -6.18
C VAL A 258 41.26 -8.98 -5.72
N THR A 259 42.15 -9.75 -5.08
CA THR A 259 41.83 -11.08 -4.54
C THR A 259 40.81 -11.01 -3.41
N GLN A 260 40.92 -10.03 -2.51
CA GLN A 260 40.02 -9.84 -1.39
C GLN A 260 38.61 -9.45 -1.87
N VAL A 261 38.52 -8.57 -2.88
CA VAL A 261 37.25 -8.18 -3.51
C VAL A 261 36.60 -9.36 -4.21
N ALA A 262 37.37 -10.14 -4.99
CA ALA A 262 36.85 -11.33 -5.67
C ALA A 262 36.30 -12.35 -4.64
N LEU A 263 37.06 -12.60 -3.57
CA LEU A 263 36.67 -13.51 -2.51
C LEU A 263 35.43 -13.03 -1.74
N ALA A 264 35.35 -11.72 -1.44
CA ALA A 264 34.18 -11.10 -0.82
C ALA A 264 32.94 -11.20 -1.72
N GLY A 265 33.11 -11.00 -3.04
CA GLY A 265 32.03 -11.18 -4.02
C GLY A 265 31.50 -12.62 -4.04
N VAL A 266 32.40 -13.61 -4.07
CA VAL A 266 32.02 -15.03 -3.97
C VAL A 266 31.31 -15.31 -2.64
N ALA A 267 31.84 -14.82 -1.52
CA ALA A 267 31.22 -14.97 -0.21
C ALA A 267 29.81 -14.35 -0.17
N ALA A 268 29.61 -13.16 -0.76
CA ALA A 268 28.32 -12.51 -0.83
C ALA A 268 27.29 -13.32 -1.62
N VAL A 269 27.68 -13.88 -2.77
CA VAL A 269 26.81 -14.75 -3.58
C VAL A 269 26.45 -16.01 -2.80
N LEU A 270 27.42 -16.68 -2.19
CA LEU A 270 27.17 -17.89 -1.39
C LEU A 270 26.30 -17.60 -0.15
N ALA A 271 26.52 -16.46 0.51
CA ALA A 271 25.69 -16.00 1.62
C ALA A 271 24.25 -15.75 1.16
N ALA A 272 24.04 -15.10 0.00
CA ALA A 272 22.72 -14.90 -0.57
C ALA A 272 22.00 -16.22 -0.83
N VAL A 273 22.68 -17.21 -1.43
CA VAL A 273 22.12 -18.56 -1.64
C VAL A 273 21.82 -19.26 -0.32
N ALA A 274 22.71 -19.17 0.67
CA ALA A 274 22.50 -19.76 1.99
C ALA A 274 21.29 -19.13 2.72
N LEU A 275 21.01 -17.85 2.50
CA LEU A 275 19.86 -17.13 3.03
C LEU A 275 18.52 -17.51 2.36
N LEU A 276 18.53 -18.14 1.18
CA LEU A 276 17.30 -18.57 0.52
C LEU A 276 16.51 -19.61 1.33
N SER A 277 17.20 -20.55 2.00
CA SER A 277 16.54 -21.55 2.86
C SER A 277 15.78 -20.96 4.06
N PRO A 278 16.37 -20.10 4.92
CA PRO A 278 15.62 -19.49 6.00
C PRO A 278 14.51 -18.56 5.50
N LEU A 279 14.73 -17.86 4.37
CA LEU A 279 13.66 -17.09 3.73
C LEU A 279 12.50 -17.98 3.28
N GLN A 280 12.79 -19.10 2.60
CA GLN A 280 11.78 -20.08 2.22
C GLN A 280 11.00 -20.59 3.43
N ARG A 281 11.70 -20.94 4.53
CA ARG A 281 11.04 -21.39 5.77
C ARG A 281 10.18 -20.30 6.38
N GLY A 282 10.64 -19.05 6.39
CA GLY A 282 9.86 -17.91 6.85
C GLY A 282 8.58 -17.72 6.01
N VAL A 283 8.71 -17.81 4.68
CA VAL A 283 7.56 -17.74 3.77
C VAL A 283 6.61 -18.91 3.97
N VAL A 284 7.10 -20.14 4.10
CA VAL A 284 6.27 -21.34 4.37
C VAL A 284 5.57 -21.22 5.73
N LEU A 285 6.26 -20.74 6.76
CA LEU A 285 5.69 -20.53 8.09
C LEU A 285 4.58 -19.46 8.06
N TRP A 286 4.81 -18.35 7.37
CA TRP A 286 3.81 -17.29 7.21
C TRP A 286 2.61 -17.74 6.38
N THR A 287 2.86 -18.39 5.24
CA THR A 287 1.80 -18.83 4.33
C THR A 287 0.96 -20.00 4.88
N GLY A 288 1.50 -20.75 5.83
CA GLY A 288 0.78 -21.80 6.56
C GLY A 288 0.25 -22.91 5.66
N THR A 289 -0.95 -23.40 5.96
CA THR A 289 -1.57 -24.55 5.29
C THR A 289 -2.21 -24.22 3.94
N SER A 290 -2.44 -22.94 3.63
CA SER A 290 -3.10 -22.51 2.38
C SER A 290 -2.35 -21.34 1.73
N PRO A 291 -1.18 -21.58 1.12
CA PRO A 291 -0.30 -20.53 0.63
C PRO A 291 -0.95 -19.68 -0.46
N GLY A 292 -1.77 -20.29 -1.31
CA GLY A 292 -2.50 -19.55 -2.35
C GLY A 292 -3.51 -18.55 -1.79
N ASN A 293 -4.12 -18.82 -0.63
CA ASN A 293 -5.08 -17.89 -0.03
C ASN A 293 -4.36 -16.74 0.67
N THR A 294 -3.34 -17.04 1.48
CA THR A 294 -2.53 -16.02 2.16
C THR A 294 -1.90 -15.06 1.15
N LEU A 295 -1.32 -15.59 0.07
CA LEU A 295 -0.76 -14.75 -1.00
C LEU A 295 -1.82 -13.91 -1.72
N SER A 296 -3.05 -14.41 -1.91
CA SER A 296 -4.11 -13.60 -2.52
C SER A 296 -4.53 -12.43 -1.63
N PHE A 297 -4.63 -12.63 -0.31
CA PHE A 297 -4.95 -11.55 0.62
C PHE A 297 -3.79 -10.56 0.79
N ALA A 298 -2.56 -11.04 0.67
CA ALA A 298 -1.34 -10.24 0.78
C ALA A 298 -0.91 -9.54 -0.53
N ALA A 299 -1.60 -9.79 -1.64
CA ALA A 299 -1.23 -9.26 -2.95
C ALA A 299 -1.15 -7.73 -2.98
N GLY A 300 -2.06 -7.04 -2.29
CA GLY A 300 -2.05 -5.59 -2.12
C GLY A 300 -0.79 -5.10 -1.40
N GLY A 301 -0.41 -5.76 -0.29
CA GLY A 301 0.85 -5.49 0.41
C GLY A 301 2.10 -5.71 -0.46
N LEU A 302 2.13 -6.77 -1.28
CA LEU A 302 3.24 -7.02 -2.20
C LEU A 302 3.36 -5.94 -3.27
N VAL A 303 2.23 -5.54 -3.88
CA VAL A 303 2.17 -4.45 -4.85
C VAL A 303 2.57 -3.12 -4.20
N ALA A 304 2.17 -2.88 -2.95
CA ALA A 304 2.56 -1.71 -2.18
C ALA A 304 4.08 -1.63 -1.98
N VAL A 305 4.71 -2.73 -1.57
CA VAL A 305 6.17 -2.80 -1.39
C VAL A 305 6.89 -2.55 -2.73
N ALA A 306 6.44 -3.19 -3.82
CA ALA A 306 7.02 -2.99 -5.14
C ALA A 306 6.84 -1.55 -5.64
N GLY A 307 5.65 -0.98 -5.47
CA GLY A 307 5.34 0.40 -5.84
C GLY A 307 6.15 1.41 -5.02
N ALA A 308 6.26 1.22 -3.71
CA ALA A 308 7.06 2.05 -2.83
C ALA A 308 8.55 2.01 -3.21
N PHE A 309 9.08 0.83 -3.54
CA PHE A 309 10.44 0.72 -4.06
C PHE A 309 10.61 1.46 -5.40
N GLY A 310 9.65 1.33 -6.31
CA GLY A 310 9.63 2.07 -7.58
C GLY A 310 9.64 3.59 -7.38
N VAL A 311 8.81 4.10 -6.45
CA VAL A 311 8.82 5.51 -6.05
C VAL A 311 10.19 5.90 -5.48
N GLY A 312 10.76 5.07 -4.61
CA GLY A 312 12.10 5.27 -4.07
C GLY A 312 13.18 5.39 -5.15
N LEU A 313 13.15 4.51 -6.15
CA LEU A 313 14.05 4.56 -7.29
C LEU A 313 13.87 5.85 -8.10
N LEU A 314 12.63 6.22 -8.43
CA LEU A 314 12.33 7.45 -9.16
C LEU A 314 12.86 8.69 -8.43
N THR A 315 12.63 8.78 -7.12
CA THR A 315 13.17 9.85 -6.27
C THR A 315 14.70 9.84 -6.27
N ALA A 316 15.34 8.67 -6.19
CA ALA A 316 16.80 8.56 -6.24
C ALA A 316 17.39 9.01 -7.59
N TYR A 317 16.66 8.84 -8.69
CA TYR A 317 17.02 9.34 -10.02
C TYR A 317 16.66 10.82 -10.27
N GLY A 318 16.20 11.54 -9.24
CA GLY A 318 15.90 12.96 -9.33
C GLY A 318 14.56 13.28 -10.01
N VAL A 319 13.67 12.29 -10.16
CA VAL A 319 12.27 12.55 -10.51
C VAL A 319 11.60 13.13 -9.26
N ALA A 320 11.45 14.45 -9.24
CA ALA A 320 11.06 15.19 -8.05
C ALA A 320 9.62 14.85 -7.62
N PHE A 321 9.51 14.25 -6.43
CA PHE A 321 8.30 14.28 -5.61
C PHE A 321 8.62 15.14 -4.39
N ASP A 322 8.40 16.46 -4.49
CA ASP A 322 8.80 17.44 -3.46
C ASP A 322 8.30 17.11 -2.04
N TRP A 323 7.23 16.32 -1.91
CA TRP A 323 6.67 15.88 -0.63
C TRP A 323 7.32 14.63 -0.03
N LEU A 324 8.17 13.91 -0.77
CA LEU A 324 8.94 12.72 -0.32
C LEU A 324 10.42 13.01 -0.06
N ALA A 325 10.88 14.24 -0.35
CA ALA A 325 12.30 14.61 -0.33
C ALA A 325 12.88 14.87 1.07
N VAL A 326 12.19 14.46 2.15
CA VAL A 326 12.56 14.83 3.53
C VAL A 326 13.84 14.10 4.00
N TRP A 327 14.21 12.97 3.38
CA TRP A 327 15.36 12.16 3.79
C TRP A 327 16.15 11.66 2.57
N GLY A 328 17.24 12.33 2.21
CA GLY A 328 18.26 11.73 1.35
C GLY A 328 19.13 12.69 0.56
N SER A 329 20.44 12.47 0.61
CA SER A 329 21.40 12.98 -0.38
C SER A 329 21.11 12.36 -1.74
N THR A 330 20.97 13.19 -2.77
CA THR A 330 20.84 12.76 -4.16
C THR A 330 22.14 12.08 -4.64
N GLY A 331 22.04 11.05 -5.50
CA GLY A 331 23.20 10.51 -6.23
C GLY A 331 23.73 9.12 -5.83
N SER A 332 23.00 8.31 -5.05
CA SER A 332 23.37 6.88 -4.85
C SER A 332 22.14 5.95 -4.83
N PRO A 333 22.27 4.66 -5.22
CA PRO A 333 21.18 3.68 -5.14
C PRO A 333 20.64 3.49 -3.70
N GLY A 334 21.49 3.71 -2.69
CA GLY A 334 21.10 3.65 -1.27
C GLY A 334 20.12 4.75 -0.86
N ALA A 335 20.06 5.85 -1.62
CA ALA A 335 19.12 6.95 -1.39
C ALA A 335 17.65 6.55 -1.69
N ALA A 336 17.41 5.46 -2.41
CA ALA A 336 16.06 5.02 -2.78
C ALA A 336 15.25 4.49 -1.58
N PHE A 337 15.91 3.93 -0.57
CA PHE A 337 15.24 3.22 0.51
C PHE A 337 14.52 4.14 1.51
N GLY A 338 15.03 5.37 1.72
CA GLY A 338 14.39 6.36 2.58
C GLY A 338 13.01 6.79 2.07
N PRO A 339 12.91 7.30 0.82
CA PRO A 339 11.63 7.64 0.21
C PRO A 339 10.70 6.43 0.03
N ALA A 340 11.26 5.23 -0.26
CA ALA A 340 10.46 4.00 -0.30
C ALA A 340 9.82 3.68 1.05
N LEU A 341 10.55 3.82 2.15
CA LEU A 341 10.01 3.66 3.50
C LEU A 341 8.88 4.67 3.77
N GLN A 342 9.05 5.93 3.39
CA GLN A 342 8.02 6.95 3.58
C GLN A 342 6.77 6.68 2.75
N ALA A 343 6.93 6.30 1.48
CA ALA A 343 5.83 5.95 0.60
C ALA A 343 5.05 4.74 1.14
N LEU A 344 5.74 3.72 1.63
CA LEU A 344 5.11 2.52 2.18
C LEU A 344 4.43 2.79 3.53
N ALA A 345 5.15 3.36 4.49
CA ALA A 345 4.67 3.58 5.85
C ALA A 345 3.65 4.72 5.92
N GLY A 346 4.00 5.90 5.39
CA GLY A 346 3.16 7.10 5.46
C GLY A 346 2.05 7.14 4.42
N GLY A 347 2.29 6.56 3.23
CA GLY A 347 1.30 6.53 2.15
C GLY A 347 0.40 5.29 2.23
N VAL A 348 0.97 4.12 1.97
CA VAL A 348 0.16 2.90 1.75
C VAL A 348 -0.41 2.31 3.03
N PHE A 349 0.41 2.13 4.06
CA PHE A 349 -0.03 1.48 5.29
C PHE A 349 -1.08 2.31 6.04
N VAL A 350 -0.83 3.61 6.20
CA VAL A 350 -1.80 4.53 6.83
C VAL A 350 -3.09 4.62 6.02
N SER A 351 -3.02 4.69 4.69
CA SER A 351 -4.23 4.80 3.87
C SER A 351 -5.10 3.54 3.91
N LEU A 352 -4.46 2.36 3.89
CA LEU A 352 -5.15 1.08 4.05
C LEU A 352 -5.82 0.99 5.42
N LEU A 353 -5.12 1.32 6.50
CA LEU A 353 -5.68 1.34 7.86
C LEU A 353 -6.83 2.35 8.01
N ALA A 354 -6.69 3.56 7.48
CA ALA A 354 -7.72 4.58 7.52
C ALA A 354 -8.99 4.13 6.77
N THR A 355 -8.82 3.48 5.61
CA THR A 355 -9.94 2.93 4.83
C THR A 355 -10.60 1.76 5.56
N ALA A 356 -9.81 0.87 6.15
CA ALA A 356 -10.33 -0.25 6.94
C ALA A 356 -11.12 0.25 8.17
N ALA A 357 -10.57 1.23 8.89
CA ALA A 357 -11.23 1.87 10.03
C ALA A 357 -12.53 2.56 9.62
N LEU A 358 -12.56 3.22 8.45
CA LEU A 358 -13.78 3.80 7.88
C LEU A 358 -14.85 2.72 7.62
N ILE A 359 -14.49 1.63 6.93
CA ILE A 359 -15.45 0.56 6.60
C ILE A 359 -15.99 -0.10 7.87
N LEU A 360 -15.12 -0.43 8.82
CA LEU A 360 -15.49 -1.03 10.09
C LEU A 360 -16.36 -0.07 10.93
N GLY A 361 -15.98 1.20 11.00
CA GLY A 361 -16.74 2.23 11.72
C GLY A 361 -18.15 2.41 11.17
N VAL A 362 -18.30 2.38 9.84
CA VAL A 362 -19.61 2.46 9.18
C VAL A 362 -20.43 1.19 9.41
N ASN A 363 -19.83 0.00 9.33
CA ASN A 363 -20.54 -1.25 9.66
C ASN A 363 -21.08 -1.22 11.10
N VAL A 364 -20.25 -0.86 12.08
CA VAL A 364 -20.67 -0.72 13.49
C VAL A 364 -21.78 0.33 13.63
N LEU A 365 -21.68 1.47 12.94
CA LEU A 365 -22.71 2.50 12.98
C LEU A 365 -24.04 2.01 12.40
N VAL A 366 -24.01 1.32 11.26
CA VAL A 366 -25.22 0.77 10.61
C VAL A 366 -25.91 -0.25 11.51
N ASP A 367 -25.13 -1.15 12.12
CA ASP A 367 -25.64 -2.19 13.01
C ASP A 367 -26.21 -1.63 14.31
N THR A 368 -25.52 -0.67 14.93
CA THR A 368 -25.95 -0.07 16.20
C THR A 368 -27.17 0.85 16.04
N ALA A 369 -27.24 1.63 14.97
CA ALA A 369 -28.31 2.60 14.75
C ALA A 369 -29.50 2.03 13.96
N ASN A 370 -29.45 0.76 13.52
CA ASN A 370 -30.49 0.10 12.72
C ASN A 370 -30.95 0.96 11.52
N LEU A 371 -30.00 1.54 10.79
CA LEU A 371 -30.29 2.53 9.76
C LEU A 371 -30.99 1.90 8.56
N THR A 372 -32.19 2.39 8.25
CA THR A 372 -32.91 2.06 7.02
C THR A 372 -32.07 2.45 5.79
N GLY A 373 -31.71 1.47 4.95
CA GLY A 373 -30.83 1.68 3.78
C GLY A 373 -29.34 1.45 4.05
N GLY A 374 -28.94 1.14 5.29
CA GLY A 374 -27.57 0.76 5.66
C GLY A 374 -26.51 1.78 5.25
N GLY A 375 -25.45 1.33 4.59
CA GLY A 375 -24.34 2.19 4.14
C GLY A 375 -24.76 3.34 3.22
N PHE A 376 -25.85 3.21 2.45
CA PHE A 376 -26.33 4.31 1.61
C PHE A 376 -26.85 5.50 2.44
N ALA A 377 -27.45 5.24 3.60
CA ALA A 377 -27.91 6.30 4.50
C ALA A 377 -26.74 7.07 5.11
N VAL A 378 -25.69 6.35 5.53
CA VAL A 378 -24.45 6.97 6.04
C VAL A 378 -23.74 7.77 4.95
N GLY A 379 -23.61 7.20 3.75
CA GLY A 379 -23.01 7.88 2.61
C GLY A 379 -23.78 9.13 2.18
N ALA A 380 -25.11 9.04 2.07
CA ALA A 380 -25.98 10.19 1.81
C ALA A 380 -25.86 11.27 2.89
N SER A 381 -25.81 10.88 4.16
CA SER A 381 -25.67 11.83 5.28
C SER A 381 -24.33 12.56 5.23
N ALA A 382 -23.24 11.85 4.91
CA ALA A 382 -21.92 12.45 4.73
C ALA A 382 -21.86 13.35 3.47
N LEU A 383 -22.48 12.95 2.36
CA LEU A 383 -22.61 13.82 1.18
C LEU A 383 -23.36 15.11 1.53
N PHE A 384 -24.49 15.00 2.24
CA PHE A 384 -25.26 16.15 2.70
C PHE A 384 -24.43 17.04 3.63
N ALA A 385 -23.85 16.48 4.69
CA ALA A 385 -23.02 17.22 5.64
C ALA A 385 -21.83 17.91 4.98
N GLY A 386 -21.12 17.21 4.08
CA GLY A 386 -20.01 17.79 3.32
C GLY A 386 -20.46 18.93 2.42
N THR A 387 -21.64 18.81 1.79
CA THR A 387 -22.22 19.89 0.99
C THR A 387 -22.54 21.11 1.85
N VAL A 388 -23.11 20.91 3.04
CA VAL A 388 -23.42 21.98 4.00
C VAL A 388 -22.16 22.68 4.49
N LEU A 389 -21.11 21.92 4.81
CA LEU A 389 -19.82 22.47 5.24
C LEU A 389 -19.12 23.27 4.13
N LEU A 390 -19.45 23.01 2.86
CA LEU A 390 -18.93 23.73 1.71
C LEU A 390 -19.86 24.87 1.25
N ALA A 391 -20.95 25.17 1.98
CA ALA A 391 -21.99 26.08 1.50
C ALA A 391 -21.47 27.50 1.22
N ASP A 392 -20.47 27.97 1.97
CA ASP A 392 -19.85 29.29 1.78
C ASP A 392 -18.91 29.34 0.57
N GLY A 393 -18.36 28.18 0.18
CA GLY A 393 -17.42 28.05 -0.95
C GLY A 393 -18.07 27.60 -2.26
N LEU A 394 -19.38 27.31 -2.26
CA LEU A 394 -20.11 26.79 -3.41
C LEU A 394 -21.24 27.72 -3.84
N PRO A 395 -21.58 27.79 -5.13
CA PRO A 395 -22.77 28.51 -5.57
C PRO A 395 -24.02 27.86 -4.98
N ALA A 396 -25.05 28.66 -4.67
CA ALA A 396 -26.29 28.18 -4.06
C ALA A 396 -26.91 26.99 -4.80
N VAL A 397 -26.86 27.00 -6.15
CA VAL A 397 -27.35 25.90 -6.99
C VAL A 397 -26.62 24.58 -6.70
N ALA A 398 -25.30 24.61 -6.43
CA ALA A 398 -24.54 23.42 -6.08
C ALA A 398 -24.88 22.90 -4.69
N VAL A 399 -25.18 23.77 -3.73
CA VAL A 399 -25.62 23.38 -2.37
C VAL A 399 -26.99 22.71 -2.42
N ILE A 400 -27.95 23.31 -3.15
CA ILE A 400 -29.29 22.73 -3.38
C ILE A 400 -29.18 21.40 -4.13
N GLY A 401 -28.33 21.36 -5.17
CA GLY A 401 -28.05 20.16 -5.94
C GLY A 401 -27.44 19.05 -5.08
N GLY A 402 -26.53 19.36 -4.18
CA GLY A 402 -25.92 18.37 -3.29
C GLY A 402 -26.90 17.79 -2.28
N ALA A 403 -27.83 18.60 -1.76
CA ALA A 403 -28.93 18.08 -0.94
C ALA A 403 -29.82 17.11 -1.74
N ALA A 404 -30.21 17.50 -2.96
CA ALA A 404 -30.97 16.63 -3.85
C ALA A 404 -30.22 15.33 -4.18
N VAL A 405 -28.91 15.40 -4.43
CA VAL A 405 -28.06 14.22 -4.66
C VAL A 405 -28.03 13.30 -3.45
N ALA A 406 -27.79 13.84 -2.25
CA ALA A 406 -27.77 13.05 -1.02
C ALA A 406 -29.10 12.30 -0.82
N LEU A 407 -30.22 12.97 -1.06
CA LEU A 407 -31.55 12.40 -0.93
C LEU A 407 -31.84 11.34 -2.00
N LEU A 408 -31.42 11.58 -3.24
CA LEU A 408 -31.53 10.59 -4.31
C LEU A 408 -30.73 9.33 -3.97
N VAL A 409 -29.50 9.49 -3.46
CA VAL A 409 -28.64 8.37 -3.03
C VAL A 409 -29.29 7.58 -1.90
N TRP A 410 -29.87 8.27 -0.92
CA TRP A 410 -30.57 7.62 0.19
C TRP A 410 -31.80 6.84 -0.30
N ASP A 411 -32.68 7.47 -1.09
CA ASP A 411 -33.92 6.88 -1.60
C ASP A 411 -33.63 5.64 -2.46
N LEU A 412 -32.73 5.77 -3.44
CA LEU A 412 -32.30 4.65 -4.29
C LEU A 412 -31.67 3.52 -3.48
N GLY A 413 -30.91 3.86 -2.43
CA GLY A 413 -30.30 2.90 -1.52
C GLY A 413 -31.33 2.14 -0.68
N VAL A 414 -32.29 2.84 -0.08
CA VAL A 414 -33.39 2.24 0.67
C VAL A 414 -34.23 1.33 -0.24
N HIS A 415 -34.54 1.81 -1.45
CA HIS A 415 -35.27 1.02 -2.44
C HIS A 415 -34.52 -0.26 -2.84
N ALA A 416 -33.22 -0.16 -3.12
CA ALA A 416 -32.39 -1.32 -3.47
C ALA A 416 -32.31 -2.36 -2.33
N VAL A 417 -32.11 -1.89 -1.10
CA VAL A 417 -32.06 -2.77 0.09
C VAL A 417 -33.42 -3.43 0.34
N GLY A 418 -34.52 -2.67 0.20
CA GLY A 418 -35.88 -3.19 0.31
C GLY A 418 -36.19 -4.26 -0.72
N LEU A 419 -35.90 -3.99 -2.00
CA LEU A 419 -36.09 -4.95 -3.09
C LEU A 419 -35.36 -6.26 -2.84
N ARG A 420 -34.12 -6.23 -2.34
CA ARG A 420 -33.38 -7.44 -2.01
C ARG A 420 -34.04 -8.22 -0.88
N ARG A 421 -34.48 -7.52 0.17
CA ARG A 421 -35.18 -8.13 1.31
C ARG A 421 -36.47 -8.84 0.86
N ASP A 422 -37.23 -8.20 -0.02
CA ASP A 422 -38.57 -8.66 -0.40
C ASP A 422 -38.53 -9.71 -1.52
N LEU A 423 -37.56 -9.66 -2.43
CA LEU A 423 -37.48 -10.55 -3.60
C LEU A 423 -36.56 -11.77 -3.41
N GLY A 424 -35.86 -11.89 -2.27
CA GLY A 424 -35.16 -13.12 -1.88
C GLY A 424 -34.14 -13.65 -2.91
N GLY A 425 -33.47 -12.75 -3.64
CA GLY A 425 -32.47 -13.11 -4.67
C GLY A 425 -33.00 -13.14 -6.12
N ILE A 426 -34.27 -12.83 -6.34
CA ILE A 426 -34.81 -12.58 -7.68
C ILE A 426 -34.46 -11.15 -8.09
N SER A 427 -33.87 -10.98 -9.28
CA SER A 427 -33.55 -9.65 -9.80
C SER A 427 -34.84 -8.87 -10.08
N PRO A 428 -34.95 -7.62 -9.62
CA PRO A 428 -36.11 -6.79 -9.92
C PRO A 428 -36.18 -6.51 -11.42
N PRO A 429 -37.37 -6.25 -11.98
CA PRO A 429 -37.50 -5.86 -13.38
C PRO A 429 -36.73 -4.55 -13.64
N THR A 430 -35.79 -4.55 -14.59
CA THR A 430 -35.01 -3.35 -14.94
C THR A 430 -35.92 -2.15 -15.27
N ARG A 431 -37.08 -2.41 -15.88
CA ARG A 431 -38.05 -1.38 -16.23
C ARG A 431 -38.62 -0.66 -15.00
N THR A 432 -38.92 -1.38 -13.91
CA THR A 432 -39.46 -0.76 -12.69
C THR A 432 -38.39 0.05 -11.97
N GLU A 433 -37.16 -0.45 -11.94
CA GLU A 433 -36.03 0.28 -11.34
C GLU A 433 -35.70 1.57 -12.11
N VAL A 434 -35.68 1.51 -13.45
CA VAL A 434 -35.43 2.69 -14.28
C VAL A 434 -36.54 3.72 -14.11
N VAL A 435 -37.81 3.30 -14.08
CA VAL A 435 -38.94 4.21 -13.86
C VAL A 435 -38.86 4.88 -12.50
N HIS A 436 -38.58 4.12 -11.44
CA HIS A 436 -38.42 4.69 -10.10
C HIS A 436 -37.23 5.67 -10.04
N ALA A 437 -36.06 5.27 -10.55
CA ALA A 437 -34.87 6.12 -10.54
C ALA A 437 -35.04 7.40 -11.36
N THR A 438 -35.65 7.32 -12.54
CA THR A 438 -35.93 8.49 -13.38
C THR A 438 -37.00 9.40 -12.78
N ALA A 439 -38.05 8.84 -12.17
CA ALA A 439 -39.07 9.62 -11.48
C ALA A 439 -38.50 10.34 -10.25
N ALA A 440 -37.72 9.65 -9.42
CA ALA A 440 -37.05 10.23 -8.25
C ALA A 440 -36.07 11.34 -8.66
N ALA A 441 -35.22 11.08 -9.66
CA ALA A 441 -34.29 12.08 -10.19
C ALA A 441 -35.03 13.29 -10.79
N GLY A 442 -36.10 13.05 -11.55
CA GLY A 442 -36.93 14.12 -12.13
C GLY A 442 -37.62 14.98 -11.07
N ALA A 443 -38.19 14.36 -10.03
CA ALA A 443 -38.81 15.08 -8.92
C ALA A 443 -37.81 15.95 -8.17
N LEU A 444 -36.61 15.43 -7.90
CA LEU A 444 -35.55 16.16 -7.21
C LEU A 444 -34.96 17.29 -8.07
N LEU A 445 -34.75 17.06 -9.37
CA LEU A 445 -34.35 18.11 -10.32
C LEU A 445 -35.39 19.23 -10.40
N GLY A 446 -36.68 18.88 -10.46
CA GLY A 446 -37.77 19.84 -10.39
C GLY A 446 -37.72 20.65 -9.08
N GLY A 447 -37.49 19.98 -7.94
CA GLY A 447 -37.29 20.61 -6.65
C GLY A 447 -36.09 21.58 -6.63
N VAL A 448 -34.95 21.21 -7.21
CA VAL A 448 -33.77 22.08 -7.34
C VAL A 448 -34.10 23.33 -8.16
N VAL A 449 -34.78 23.18 -9.30
CA VAL A 449 -35.17 24.30 -10.18
C VAL A 449 -36.12 25.24 -9.44
N VAL A 450 -37.14 24.71 -8.77
CA VAL A 450 -38.11 25.50 -8.00
C VAL A 450 -37.41 26.22 -6.83
N ALA A 451 -36.58 25.52 -6.06
CA ALA A 451 -35.86 26.10 -4.93
C ALA A 451 -34.90 27.21 -5.39
N THR A 452 -34.22 27.01 -6.51
CA THR A 452 -33.35 28.02 -7.13
C THR A 452 -34.17 29.23 -7.60
N ALA A 453 -35.27 29.00 -8.32
CA ALA A 453 -36.14 30.06 -8.80
C ALA A 453 -36.71 30.90 -7.65
N VAL A 454 -37.19 30.26 -6.58
CA VAL A 454 -37.69 30.94 -5.38
C VAL A 454 -36.56 31.72 -4.69
N GLY A 455 -35.39 31.12 -4.52
CA GLY A 455 -34.23 31.77 -3.90
C GLY A 455 -33.77 33.03 -4.64
N TYR A 456 -33.81 33.03 -5.97
CA TYR A 456 -33.39 34.16 -6.80
C TYR A 456 -34.50 35.19 -7.08
N LEU A 457 -35.77 34.77 -7.19
CA LEU A 457 -36.88 35.64 -7.60
C LEU A 457 -37.70 36.17 -6.42
N ALA A 458 -37.77 35.45 -5.30
CA ALA A 458 -38.66 35.79 -4.17
C ALA A 458 -37.94 36.40 -2.95
N VAL A 459 -36.62 36.20 -2.79
CA VAL A 459 -35.84 36.76 -1.67
C VAL A 459 -35.16 38.06 -2.10
N PRO A 460 -35.58 39.25 -1.61
CA PRO A 460 -35.00 40.51 -2.05
C PRO A 460 -33.62 40.77 -1.43
N LEU A 461 -32.59 40.74 -2.28
CA LEU A 461 -31.39 41.62 -2.38
C LEU A 461 -30.65 42.20 -1.13
N ARG A 462 -30.86 41.76 0.12
CA ARG A 462 -30.32 42.53 1.27
C ARG A 462 -29.65 41.82 2.44
N ILE A 463 -29.10 40.62 2.26
CA ILE A 463 -28.11 40.07 3.21
C ILE A 463 -26.97 39.43 2.39
N PRO A 464 -25.77 40.04 2.30
CA PRO A 464 -24.68 39.52 1.47
C PRO A 464 -24.07 38.22 2.03
N ASP A 465 -24.01 38.07 3.35
CA ASP A 465 -23.14 37.07 3.98
C ASP A 465 -23.84 35.77 4.46
N ASP A 466 -25.19 35.72 4.52
CA ASP A 466 -25.96 34.55 5.02
C ASP A 466 -26.82 33.85 3.95
N ARG A 467 -26.63 34.17 2.67
CA ARG A 467 -27.52 33.67 1.59
C ARG A 467 -27.50 32.15 1.45
N ALA A 468 -26.34 31.53 1.68
CA ALA A 468 -26.18 30.08 1.62
C ALA A 468 -26.93 29.38 2.77
N ILE A 469 -26.90 29.96 3.98
CA ILE A 469 -27.59 29.44 5.16
C ILE A 469 -29.11 29.59 5.01
N VAL A 470 -29.58 30.73 4.51
CA VAL A 470 -31.01 30.97 4.26
C VAL A 470 -31.53 30.08 3.13
N ALA A 471 -30.76 29.89 2.05
CA ALA A 471 -31.11 28.96 0.98
C ALA A 471 -31.13 27.51 1.49
N LEU A 472 -30.14 27.10 2.28
CA LEU A 472 -30.09 25.78 2.91
C LEU A 472 -31.27 25.57 3.87
N ALA A 473 -31.60 26.56 4.69
CA ALA A 473 -32.75 26.53 5.59
C ALA A 473 -34.07 26.45 4.81
N LEU A 474 -34.22 27.20 3.72
CA LEU A 474 -35.38 27.13 2.83
C LEU A 474 -35.48 25.80 2.09
N VAL A 475 -34.36 25.18 1.72
CA VAL A 475 -34.32 23.87 1.08
C VAL A 475 -34.64 22.76 2.08
N LEU A 476 -34.07 22.81 3.28
CA LEU A 476 -34.42 21.92 4.38
C LEU A 476 -35.90 22.07 4.75
N CYS A 477 -36.43 23.29 4.80
CA CYS A 477 -37.82 23.56 5.11
C CYS A 477 -38.75 23.11 3.97
N SER A 478 -38.37 23.34 2.71
CA SER A 478 -39.09 22.87 1.52
C SER A 478 -39.06 21.33 1.42
N PHE A 479 -37.95 20.71 1.82
CA PHE A 479 -37.80 19.26 1.84
C PHE A 479 -38.63 18.60 2.95
N VAL A 480 -38.60 19.16 4.17
CA VAL A 480 -39.44 18.72 5.29
C VAL A 480 -40.93 18.89 4.96
N THR A 481 -41.32 20.01 4.34
CA THR A 481 -42.72 20.23 3.95
C THR A 481 -43.17 19.31 2.81
N LEU A 482 -42.31 19.03 1.83
CA LEU A 482 -42.62 18.09 0.74
C LEU A 482 -42.69 16.64 1.24
N ALA A 483 -41.77 16.22 2.10
CA ALA A 483 -41.79 14.90 2.73
C ALA A 483 -43.02 14.69 3.64
N PHE A 484 -43.51 15.75 4.30
CA PHE A 484 -44.73 15.71 5.09
C PHE A 484 -46.00 15.70 4.22
N ALA A 485 -45.99 16.42 3.09
CA ALA A 485 -47.10 16.49 2.15
C ALA A 485 -47.33 15.17 1.38
N VAL A 486 -46.29 14.39 1.12
CA VAL A 486 -46.35 13.10 0.39
C VAL A 486 -46.69 11.91 1.31
N ARG A 487 -46.65 12.08 2.64
CA ARG A 487 -47.07 11.07 3.63
C ARG A 487 -48.59 11.07 3.93
N ARG A 488 -49.35 12.02 3.37
CA ARG A 488 -50.82 12.01 3.33
C ARG A 488 -51.27 11.61 1.95
#